data_AF-A0A4Q7MKF9-F1
#
_entry.id   AF-A0A4Q7MKF9-F1
#
_cell.length_a   1.000
_cell.length_b   1.000
_cell.length_c   1.000
_cell.angle_alpha   90.00
_cell.angle_beta   90.00
_cell.angle_gamma   90.00
#
_symmetry.space_group_name_H-M   'P 1'
#
loop_
_entity.id
_entity.type
_entity.pdbx_description
1 polymer ?
#
loop_
_entity_poly.entity_id
_entity_poly.type
_entity_poly.pdbx_seq_one_letter_code
_entity_poly.pdbx_strand_id
1 'polypeptide(L)'
;MARANEVQRRERREARKAVAEAKRAGRETRKLAKTLSRDARASLEAVTASAQEDVRAARRELDANPQRAKRTAKRAASRLELASVRATSSGDARRKALEDSDVKRRAKTIKRRRAQAKRARKMAEFVAFHTIAASITTPTDREQAEADLKRVRRLGRRTARFGRS
;
A
#
# COMPACT_ATOMS: atom_id res chain seq x y z
N MET A 1 -8.18 23.90 60.41
CA MET A 1 -8.34 24.35 59.01
C MET A 1 -7.26 23.84 58.04
N ALA A 2 -5.99 23.68 58.43
CA ALA A 2 -4.91 23.20 57.54
C ALA A 2 -5.17 21.83 56.86
N ARG A 3 -5.70 20.84 57.59
CA ARG A 3 -6.01 19.50 57.04
C ARG A 3 -7.05 19.52 55.90
N ALA A 4 -8.06 20.39 55.98
CA ALA A 4 -9.10 20.51 54.94
C ALA A 4 -8.52 21.05 53.61
N ASN A 5 -7.59 22.00 53.70
CA ASN A 5 -6.89 22.54 52.53
C ASN A 5 -5.95 21.51 51.89
N GLU A 6 -5.28 20.68 52.68
CA GLU A 6 -4.45 19.59 52.16
C GLU A 6 -5.25 18.51 51.44
N VAL A 7 -6.40 18.13 51.99
CA VAL A 7 -7.31 17.16 51.36
C VAL A 7 -7.81 17.68 50.01
N GLN A 8 -8.28 18.93 49.93
CA GLN A 8 -8.69 19.54 48.66
C GLN A 8 -7.54 19.62 47.63
N ARG A 9 -6.32 19.95 48.07
CA ARG A 9 -5.13 19.96 47.18
C ARG A 9 -4.82 18.57 46.63
N ARG A 10 -4.89 17.53 47.47
CA ARG A 10 -4.70 16.13 47.05
C ARG A 10 -5.78 15.70 46.06
N GLU A 11 -7.04 15.98 46.34
CA GLU A 11 -8.16 15.66 45.44
C GLU A 11 -8.00 16.30 44.06
N ARG A 12 -7.65 17.59 44.01
CA ARG A 12 -7.37 18.28 42.74
C ARG A 12 -6.21 17.65 41.99
N ARG A 13 -5.14 17.26 42.69
CA ARG A 13 -3.99 16.58 42.07
C ARG A 13 -4.37 15.22 41.50
N GLU A 14 -5.19 14.45 42.21
CA GLU A 14 -5.69 13.16 41.74
C GLU A 14 -6.66 13.29 40.56
N ALA A 15 -7.53 14.29 40.57
CA ALA A 15 -8.42 14.60 39.45
C ALA A 15 -7.61 14.96 38.19
N ARG A 16 -6.56 15.78 38.34
CA ARG A 16 -5.62 16.11 37.24
C ARG A 16 -4.93 14.88 36.68
N LYS A 17 -4.45 13.98 37.54
CA LYS A 17 -3.85 12.70 37.12
C LYS A 17 -4.85 11.86 36.34
N ALA A 18 -6.07 11.67 36.86
CA ALA A 18 -7.11 10.89 36.20
C ALA A 18 -7.50 11.47 34.83
N VAL A 19 -7.63 12.79 34.70
CA VAL A 19 -7.91 13.44 33.41
C VAL A 19 -6.73 13.29 32.44
N ALA A 20 -5.49 13.34 32.93
CA ALA A 20 -4.31 13.11 32.11
C ALA A 20 -4.24 11.65 31.59
N GLU A 21 -4.55 10.68 32.45
CA GLU A 21 -4.65 9.26 32.08
C GLU A 21 -5.73 9.03 31.03
N ALA A 22 -6.95 9.56 31.24
CA ALA A 22 -8.03 9.43 30.27
C ALA A 22 -7.69 10.07 28.91
N LYS A 23 -6.95 11.18 28.91
CA LYS A 23 -6.40 11.78 27.68
C LYS A 23 -5.37 10.88 26.99
N ARG A 24 -4.51 10.19 27.75
CA ARG A 24 -3.53 9.25 27.19
C ARG A 24 -4.24 8.06 26.55
N ALA A 25 -5.19 7.45 27.26
CA ALA A 25 -6.04 6.39 26.71
C ALA A 25 -6.70 6.84 25.40
N GLY A 26 -7.32 8.03 25.37
CA GLY A 26 -7.95 8.56 24.16
C GLY A 26 -6.99 8.89 23.01
N ARG A 27 -5.68 9.08 23.27
CA ARG A 27 -4.65 9.19 22.22
C ARG A 27 -4.25 7.82 21.71
N GLU A 28 -4.11 6.84 22.58
CA GLU A 28 -3.77 5.46 22.22
C GLU A 28 -4.86 4.81 21.39
N THR A 29 -6.13 4.96 21.78
CA THR A 29 -7.29 4.54 20.99
C THR A 29 -7.29 5.17 19.59
N ARG A 30 -6.92 6.45 19.47
CA ARG A 30 -6.79 7.12 18.16
C ARG A 30 -5.61 6.61 17.34
N LYS A 31 -4.50 6.23 17.96
CA LYS A 31 -3.38 5.58 17.26
C LYS A 31 -3.80 4.21 16.74
N LEU A 32 -4.51 3.43 17.56
CA LEU A 32 -5.08 2.14 17.18
C LEU A 32 -6.03 2.29 15.99
N ALA A 33 -6.94 3.26 16.03
CA ALA A 33 -7.89 3.51 14.94
C ALA A 33 -7.22 3.68 13.56
N LYS A 34 -5.98 4.20 13.50
CA LYS A 34 -5.23 4.37 12.24
C LYS A 34 -4.77 3.06 11.63
N THR A 35 -4.57 2.02 12.44
CA THR A 35 -4.11 0.70 11.96
C THR A 35 -5.28 -0.20 11.55
N LEU A 36 -6.51 0.16 11.89
CA LEU A 36 -7.72 -0.60 11.55
C LEU A 36 -8.20 -0.34 10.12
N SER A 37 -9.08 -1.23 9.63
CA SER A 37 -9.84 -0.99 8.40
C SER A 37 -10.78 0.20 8.56
N ARG A 38 -11.32 0.73 7.46
CA ARG A 38 -12.21 1.91 7.50
C ARG A 38 -13.43 1.65 8.39
N ASP A 39 -14.04 0.48 8.28
CA ASP A 39 -15.28 0.14 8.98
C ASP A 39 -15.02 -0.15 10.46
N ALA A 40 -13.95 -0.90 10.76
CA ALA A 40 -13.54 -1.15 12.14
C ALA A 40 -13.13 0.15 12.85
N ARG A 41 -12.49 1.06 12.13
CA ARG A 41 -12.20 2.42 12.60
C ARG A 41 -13.48 3.19 12.92
N ALA A 42 -14.45 3.21 12.00
CA ALA A 42 -15.71 3.92 12.21
C ALA A 42 -16.48 3.35 13.42
N SER A 43 -16.51 2.02 13.57
CA SER A 43 -17.09 1.34 14.73
C SER A 43 -16.40 1.73 16.03
N LEU A 44 -15.06 1.72 16.08
CA LEU A 44 -14.30 2.14 17.25
C LEU A 44 -14.54 3.62 17.59
N GLU A 45 -14.58 4.50 16.59
CA GLU A 45 -14.88 5.92 16.79
C GLU A 45 -16.30 6.13 17.33
N ALA A 46 -17.29 5.40 16.82
CA ALA A 46 -18.67 5.47 17.31
C ALA A 46 -18.79 5.01 18.77
N VAL A 47 -18.19 3.88 19.13
CA VAL A 47 -18.23 3.33 20.50
C VAL A 47 -17.50 4.25 21.50
N THR A 48 -16.46 4.96 21.04
CA THR A 48 -15.62 5.79 21.93
C THR A 48 -15.99 7.27 21.95
N ALA A 49 -16.94 7.71 21.12
CA ALA A 49 -17.35 9.10 21.00
C ALA A 49 -17.79 9.69 22.36
N SER A 50 -18.73 9.03 23.04
CA SER A 50 -19.24 9.46 24.36
C SER A 50 -18.15 9.47 25.43
N ALA A 51 -17.24 8.49 25.43
CA ALA A 51 -16.11 8.47 26.35
C ALA A 51 -15.15 9.64 26.09
N GLN A 52 -14.95 10.06 24.84
CA GLN A 52 -14.14 11.24 24.54
C GLN A 52 -14.82 12.55 24.98
N GLU A 53 -16.14 12.62 24.90
CA GLU A 53 -16.92 13.75 25.46
C GLU A 53 -16.80 13.80 26.98
N ASP A 54 -16.88 12.65 27.66
CA ASP A 54 -16.68 12.52 29.10
C ASP A 54 -15.28 13.04 29.51
N VAL A 55 -14.23 12.77 28.74
CA VAL A 55 -12.89 13.33 28.99
C VAL A 55 -12.87 14.86 28.86
N ARG A 56 -13.59 15.42 27.88
CA ARG A 56 -13.69 16.88 27.71
C ARG A 56 -14.49 17.51 28.85
N ALA A 57 -15.59 16.88 29.27
CA ALA A 57 -16.42 17.32 30.39
C ALA A 57 -15.62 17.28 31.70
N ALA A 58 -14.95 16.17 32.00
CA ALA A 58 -14.11 16.03 33.20
C ALA A 58 -13.00 17.08 33.27
N ARG A 59 -12.45 17.50 32.13
CA ARG A 59 -11.46 18.59 32.09
C ARG A 59 -12.08 19.94 32.48
N ARG A 60 -13.32 20.22 32.05
CA ARG A 60 -14.02 21.47 32.37
C ARG A 60 -14.46 21.52 33.84
N GLU A 61 -14.83 20.36 34.41
CA GLU A 61 -15.25 20.25 35.81
C GLU A 61 -14.10 20.22 36.81
N LEU A 62 -12.85 20.21 36.35
CA LEU A 62 -11.69 19.88 37.18
C LEU A 62 -11.47 20.84 38.36
N ASP A 63 -11.77 22.13 38.17
CA ASP A 63 -11.60 23.15 39.21
C ASP A 63 -12.88 23.33 40.05
N ALA A 64 -14.07 23.13 39.46
CA ALA A 64 -15.36 23.28 40.12
C ALA A 64 -15.73 22.09 41.00
N ASN A 65 -15.50 20.85 40.52
CA ASN A 65 -15.79 19.63 41.26
C ASN A 65 -14.73 18.54 40.94
N PRO A 66 -13.58 18.56 41.63
CA PRO A 66 -12.48 17.63 41.38
C PRO A 66 -12.88 16.16 41.53
N GLN A 67 -13.75 15.85 42.48
CA GLN A 67 -14.18 14.48 42.74
C GLN A 67 -15.06 13.94 41.61
N ARG A 68 -15.97 14.76 41.08
CA ARG A 68 -16.77 14.41 39.89
C ARG A 68 -15.86 14.25 38.67
N ALA A 69 -14.97 15.21 38.43
CA ALA A 69 -14.00 15.15 37.33
C ALA A 69 -13.15 13.87 37.37
N LYS A 70 -12.64 13.48 38.54
CA LYS A 70 -11.89 12.23 38.74
C LYS A 70 -12.72 11.01 38.37
N ARG A 71 -13.96 10.91 38.86
CA ARG A 71 -14.86 9.77 38.59
C ARG A 71 -15.19 9.66 37.11
N THR A 72 -15.57 10.77 36.48
CA THR A 72 -15.88 10.83 35.05
C THR A 72 -14.66 10.45 34.21
N ALA A 73 -13.49 11.01 34.53
CA ALA A 73 -12.25 10.69 33.82
C ALA A 73 -11.86 9.21 33.93
N LYS A 74 -11.95 8.61 35.12
CA LYS A 74 -11.66 7.18 35.30
C LYS A 74 -12.61 6.29 34.49
N ARG A 75 -13.91 6.57 34.53
CA ARG A 75 -14.89 5.83 33.73
C ARG A 75 -14.62 5.96 32.23
N ALA A 76 -14.31 7.15 31.77
CA ALA A 76 -13.95 7.41 30.37
C ALA A 76 -12.67 6.65 29.96
N ALA A 77 -11.63 6.67 30.80
CA ALA A 77 -10.40 5.90 30.58
C ALA A 77 -10.70 4.41 30.43
N SER A 78 -11.44 3.81 31.36
CA SER A 78 -11.78 2.38 31.31
C SER A 78 -12.61 2.01 30.06
N ARG A 79 -13.54 2.88 29.63
CA ARG A 79 -14.30 2.66 28.38
C ARG A 79 -13.38 2.68 27.15
N LEU A 80 -12.44 3.62 27.09
CA LEU A 80 -11.47 3.74 26.00
C LEU A 80 -10.52 2.53 25.96
N GLU A 81 -10.05 2.07 27.11
CA GLU A 81 -9.21 0.87 27.24
C GLU A 81 -9.96 -0.38 26.79
N LEU A 82 -11.19 -0.59 27.28
CA LEU A 82 -12.00 -1.75 26.89
C LEU A 82 -12.30 -1.77 25.39
N ALA A 83 -12.64 -0.62 24.81
CA ALA A 83 -12.86 -0.49 23.38
C ALA A 83 -11.58 -0.77 22.58
N SER A 84 -10.43 -0.31 23.08
CA SER A 84 -9.13 -0.57 22.46
C SER A 84 -8.77 -2.06 22.49
N VAL A 85 -9.01 -2.74 23.63
CA VAL A 85 -8.79 -4.19 23.78
C VAL A 85 -9.67 -5.00 22.84
N ARG A 86 -10.95 -4.63 22.71
CA ARG A 86 -11.86 -5.31 21.75
C ARG A 86 -11.42 -5.09 20.30
N ALA A 87 -10.98 -3.88 19.98
CA ALA A 87 -10.50 -3.57 18.63
C ALA A 87 -9.18 -4.28 18.31
N THR A 88 -8.27 -4.46 19.26
CA THR A 88 -7.04 -5.25 19.04
C THR A 88 -7.33 -6.74 18.91
N SER A 89 -8.28 -7.28 19.69
CA SER A 89 -8.62 -8.71 19.64
C SER A 89 -9.39 -9.11 18.38
N SER A 90 -10.03 -8.17 17.68
CA SER A 90 -10.76 -8.41 16.42
C SER A 90 -9.90 -8.98 15.28
N GLY A 91 -8.57 -8.84 15.36
CA GLY A 91 -7.65 -9.22 14.28
C GLY A 91 -7.76 -8.35 13.01
N ASP A 92 -8.60 -7.31 12.98
CA ASP A 92 -8.79 -6.45 11.80
C ASP A 92 -7.49 -5.78 11.35
N ALA A 93 -6.67 -5.32 12.29
CA ALA A 93 -5.37 -4.73 11.97
C ALA A 93 -4.45 -5.71 11.21
N ARG A 94 -4.46 -7.00 11.61
CA ARG A 94 -3.66 -8.03 10.94
C ARG A 94 -4.21 -8.35 9.56
N ARG A 95 -5.54 -8.48 9.43
CA ARG A 95 -6.22 -8.73 8.15
C ARG A 95 -5.94 -7.62 7.14
N LYS A 96 -6.11 -6.36 7.54
CA LYS A 96 -5.79 -5.20 6.71
C LYS A 96 -4.33 -5.18 6.26
N ALA A 97 -3.38 -5.46 7.16
CA ALA A 97 -1.96 -5.48 6.82
C ALA A 97 -1.63 -6.54 5.76
N LEU A 98 -2.26 -7.72 5.85
CA LEU A 98 -2.12 -8.77 4.84
C LEU A 98 -2.70 -8.32 3.49
N GLU A 99 -3.92 -7.79 3.48
CA GLU A 99 -4.57 -7.26 2.28
C GLU A 99 -3.73 -6.16 1.59
N ASP A 100 -3.23 -5.20 2.36
CA ASP A 100 -2.35 -4.13 1.87
C ASP A 100 -1.07 -4.70 1.24
N SER A 101 -0.52 -5.77 1.83
CA SER A 101 0.67 -6.45 1.29
C SER A 101 0.37 -7.18 -0.03
N ASP A 102 -0.80 -7.81 -0.13
CA ASP A 102 -1.23 -8.53 -1.33
C ASP A 102 -1.60 -7.57 -2.46
N VAL A 103 -2.23 -6.44 -2.17
CA VAL A 103 -2.46 -5.36 -3.13
C VAL A 103 -1.13 -4.87 -3.69
N LYS A 104 -0.12 -4.64 -2.85
CA LYS A 104 1.22 -4.24 -3.31
C LYS A 104 1.88 -5.32 -4.19
N ARG A 105 1.75 -6.60 -3.82
CA ARG A 105 2.26 -7.73 -4.63
C ARG A 105 1.57 -7.76 -6.00
N ARG A 106 0.25 -7.66 -6.05
CA ARG A 106 -0.54 -7.61 -7.30
C ARG A 106 -0.18 -6.41 -8.16
N ALA A 107 0.00 -5.23 -7.56
CA ALA A 107 0.44 -4.04 -8.29
C ALA A 107 1.80 -4.25 -8.96
N LYS A 108 2.76 -4.87 -8.25
CA LYS A 108 4.08 -5.22 -8.81
C LYS A 108 3.97 -6.22 -9.96
N THR A 109 3.15 -7.26 -9.83
CA THR A 109 2.98 -8.25 -10.91
C THR A 109 2.32 -7.63 -12.15
N ILE A 110 1.30 -6.79 -11.99
CA ILE A 110 0.69 -6.04 -13.09
C ILE A 110 1.72 -5.16 -13.80
N LYS A 111 2.56 -4.43 -13.05
CA LYS A 111 3.63 -3.60 -13.63
C LYS A 111 4.62 -4.44 -14.45
N ARG A 112 5.02 -5.61 -13.95
CA ARG A 112 5.90 -6.56 -14.67
C ARG A 112 5.25 -7.05 -15.96
N ARG A 113 3.98 -7.47 -15.90
CA ARG A 113 3.21 -7.91 -17.09
C ARG A 113 3.10 -6.80 -18.14
N ARG A 114 2.84 -5.56 -17.72
CA ARG A 114 2.84 -4.40 -18.64
C ARG A 114 4.19 -4.18 -19.30
N ALA A 115 5.30 -4.32 -18.56
CA ALA A 115 6.63 -4.19 -19.13
C ALA A 115 6.95 -5.31 -20.13
N GLN A 116 6.56 -6.56 -19.83
CA GLN A 116 6.70 -7.70 -20.75
C GLN A 116 5.88 -7.49 -22.02
N ALA A 117 4.62 -7.07 -21.91
CA ALA A 117 3.77 -6.79 -23.07
C ALA A 117 4.37 -5.68 -23.96
N LYS A 118 4.93 -4.62 -23.37
CA LYS A 118 5.64 -3.57 -24.13
C LYS A 118 6.86 -4.10 -24.88
N ARG A 119 7.65 -4.98 -24.25
CA ARG A 119 8.81 -5.62 -24.90
C ARG A 119 8.38 -6.53 -26.05
N ALA A 120 7.37 -7.37 -25.82
CA ALA A 120 6.82 -8.25 -26.86
C ALA A 120 6.31 -7.45 -28.06
N ARG A 121 5.59 -6.35 -27.81
CA ARG A 121 5.14 -5.44 -28.87
C ARG A 121 6.30 -4.85 -29.67
N LYS A 122 7.34 -4.34 -29.02
CA LYS A 122 8.53 -3.81 -29.71
C LYS A 122 9.24 -4.88 -30.55
N MET A 123 9.31 -6.12 -30.05
CA MET A 123 9.88 -7.23 -30.81
C MET A 123 9.02 -7.61 -32.00
N ALA A 124 7.69 -7.63 -31.84
CA ALA A 124 6.78 -7.87 -32.96
C ALA A 124 6.90 -6.77 -34.02
N GLU A 125 6.98 -5.50 -33.63
CA GLU A 125 7.21 -4.37 -34.54
C GLU A 125 8.56 -4.51 -35.27
N PHE A 126 9.63 -4.90 -34.56
CA PHE A 126 10.95 -5.13 -35.15
C PHE A 126 10.96 -6.31 -36.13
N VAL A 127 10.37 -7.45 -35.75
CA VAL A 127 10.27 -8.64 -36.60
C VAL A 127 9.45 -8.32 -37.85
N ALA A 128 8.30 -7.67 -37.70
CA ALA A 128 7.46 -7.26 -38.83
C ALA A 128 8.25 -6.35 -39.81
N PHE A 129 8.96 -5.36 -39.28
CA PHE A 129 9.82 -4.50 -40.09
C PHE A 129 10.91 -5.30 -40.81
N HIS A 130 11.61 -6.20 -40.11
CA HIS A 130 12.66 -7.02 -40.70
C HIS A 130 12.09 -7.97 -41.76
N THR A 131 10.89 -8.53 -41.58
CA THR A 131 10.26 -9.39 -42.60
C THR A 131 9.88 -8.61 -43.85
N ILE A 132 9.38 -7.37 -43.71
CA ILE A 132 9.09 -6.50 -44.84
C ILE A 132 10.40 -6.14 -45.57
N ALA A 133 11.43 -5.70 -44.84
CA ALA A 133 12.73 -5.38 -45.41
C ALA A 133 13.38 -6.58 -46.10
N ALA A 134 13.35 -7.76 -45.47
CA ALA A 134 13.82 -9.00 -46.06
C ALA A 134 13.06 -9.30 -47.36
N SER A 135 11.72 -9.21 -47.37
CA SER A 135 10.93 -9.45 -48.59
C SER A 135 11.26 -8.52 -49.76
N ILE A 136 11.71 -7.29 -49.48
CA ILE A 136 12.11 -6.31 -50.50
C ILE A 136 13.55 -6.56 -50.97
N THR A 137 14.43 -7.01 -50.07
CA THR A 137 15.87 -7.14 -50.32
C THR A 137 16.31 -8.55 -50.72
N THR A 138 15.50 -9.57 -50.47
CA THR A 138 15.78 -10.94 -50.91
C THR A 138 15.62 -11.02 -52.43
N PRO A 139 16.68 -11.40 -53.18
CA PRO A 139 16.57 -11.55 -54.61
C PRO A 139 15.55 -12.64 -54.91
N THR A 140 14.58 -12.31 -55.76
CA THR A 140 13.53 -13.25 -56.16
C THR A 140 14.15 -14.51 -56.76
N ASP A 141 13.49 -15.66 -56.66
CA ASP A 141 13.98 -16.95 -57.20
C ASP A 141 14.40 -16.84 -58.68
N ARG A 142 13.79 -15.91 -59.43
CA ARG A 142 14.18 -15.56 -60.80
C ARG A 142 15.56 -14.89 -60.89
N GLU A 143 15.87 -13.94 -60.01
CA GLU A 143 17.19 -13.28 -59.97
C GLU A 143 18.30 -14.24 -59.51
N GLN A 144 17.99 -15.16 -58.59
CA GLN A 144 18.92 -16.21 -58.17
C GLN A 144 19.16 -17.22 -59.30
N ALA A 145 18.09 -17.67 -59.96
CA ALA A 145 18.21 -18.57 -61.12
C ALA A 145 18.99 -17.93 -62.27
N GLU A 146 18.81 -16.63 -62.55
CA GLU A 146 19.61 -15.92 -63.54
C GLU A 146 21.08 -15.76 -63.15
N ALA A 147 21.36 -15.50 -61.86
CA ALA A 147 22.73 -15.40 -61.35
C ALA A 147 23.46 -16.75 -61.44
N ASP A 148 22.76 -17.85 -61.11
CA ASP A 148 23.29 -19.21 -61.22
C ASP A 148 23.49 -19.62 -62.68
N LEU A 149 22.54 -19.33 -63.56
CA LEU A 149 22.71 -19.54 -65.01
C LEU A 149 23.88 -18.75 -65.58
N LYS A 150 24.10 -17.50 -65.12
CA LYS A 150 25.27 -16.68 -65.49
C LYS A 150 26.58 -17.30 -64.95
N ARG A 151 26.59 -17.86 -63.75
CA ARG A 151 27.75 -18.59 -63.19
C ARG A 151 28.07 -19.84 -63.99
N VAL A 152 27.06 -20.66 -64.31
CA VAL A 152 27.22 -21.88 -65.13
C VAL A 152 27.73 -21.54 -66.52
N ARG A 153 27.20 -20.48 -67.17
CA ARG A 153 27.72 -19.99 -68.46
C ARG A 153 29.17 -19.52 -68.39
N ARG A 154 29.59 -18.85 -67.32
CA ARG A 154 30.99 -18.41 -67.14
C ARG A 154 31.95 -19.58 -66.93
N LEU A 155 31.52 -20.62 -66.21
CA LEU A 155 32.26 -21.86 -66.03
C LEU A 155 32.38 -22.63 -67.36
N GLY A 156 31.28 -22.79 -68.10
CA GLY A 156 31.27 -23.42 -69.43
C GLY A 156 32.16 -22.70 -70.45
N ARG A 157 32.24 -21.36 -70.40
CA ARG A 157 33.16 -20.57 -71.25
C ARG A 157 34.63 -20.65 -70.84
N ARG A 158 34.93 -21.04 -69.59
CA ARG A 158 36.30 -21.31 -69.15
C ARG A 158 36.72 -22.71 -69.58
N THR A 159 35.88 -23.72 -69.37
CA THR A 159 36.17 -25.10 -69.80
C THR A 159 36.27 -25.24 -71.32
N ALA A 160 35.42 -24.55 -72.09
CA ALA A 160 35.52 -24.53 -73.56
C ALA A 160 36.79 -23.83 -74.10
N ARG A 161 37.45 -22.99 -73.29
CA ARG A 161 38.72 -22.34 -73.64
C ARG A 161 39.94 -23.21 -73.35
N PHE A 162 39.81 -24.22 -72.48
CA PHE A 162 40.87 -25.20 -72.18
C PHE A 162 40.75 -26.49 -72.99
N GLY A 163 39.69 -26.68 -73.78
CA GLY A 163 39.49 -27.83 -74.68
C GLY A 163 39.84 -27.57 -76.15
N ARG A 164 40.45 -26.42 -76.46
CA ARG A 164 41.00 -26.09 -77.79
C ARG A 164 42.46 -25.66 -77.63
N SER A 165 43.31 -26.62 -77.33
CA SER A 165 44.78 -26.52 -77.39
C SER A 165 45.32 -27.86 -77.83
#